data_AF-A0A3A1WWH7-F1
#
_entry.id   AF-A0A3A1WWH7-F1
#
_cell.length_a   1.000
_cell.length_b   1.000
_cell.length_c   1.000
_cell.angle_alpha   90.00
_cell.angle_beta   90.00
_cell.angle_gamma   90.00
#
_symmetry.space_group_name_H-M   'P 1'
#
loop_
_entity.id
_entity.type
_entity.pdbx_description
1 polymer ?
#
loop_
_entity_poly.entity_id
_entity_poly.type
_entity_poly.pdbx_seq_one_letter_code
_entity_poly.pdbx_strand_id
1 'polypeptide(L)' 'MDLSTGNDIHTTREWILRNSPVPIGTVPMYQALEKVEDDASKLSWEL' A
#
# COMPACT_ATOMS: atom_id res chain seq x y z
N MET A 1 -10.99 5.34 0.39
CA MET A 1 -9.57 5.11 0.71
C MET A 1 -9.28 3.64 0.52
N ASP A 2 -8.13 3.31 -0.04
CA ASP A 2 -7.62 1.94 -0.12
C ASP A 2 -6.72 1.66 1.08
N LEU A 3 -7.16 0.75 1.95
CA LEU A 3 -6.49 0.36 3.20
C LEU A 3 -6.00 -1.10 3.13
N SER A 4 -5.76 -1.60 1.91
CA SER A 4 -5.23 -2.96 1.70
C SER A 4 -3.91 -3.18 2.43
N THR A 5 -3.75 -4.37 3.00
CA THR A 5 -2.54 -4.88 3.66
C THR A 5 -2.19 -6.26 3.08
N GLY A 6 -0.95 -6.71 3.27
CA GLY A 6 -0.48 -7.99 2.74
C GLY A 6 -0.16 -7.95 1.24
N ASN A 7 -0.25 -9.08 0.56
CA ASN A 7 0.21 -9.22 -0.81
C ASN A 7 -0.61 -8.39 -1.82
N ASP A 8 -0.01 -8.09 -2.97
CA ASP A 8 -0.67 -7.51 -4.14
C ASP A 8 -1.33 -6.13 -3.92
N ILE A 9 -0.92 -5.38 -2.90
CA ILE A 9 -1.39 -4.00 -2.64
C ILE A 9 -1.25 -3.13 -3.90
N HIS A 10 -0.13 -3.25 -4.62
CA HIS A 10 0.11 -2.46 -5.82
C HIS A 10 -0.86 -2.81 -6.95
N THR A 11 -0.99 -4.10 -7.28
CA THR A 11 -1.88 -4.60 -8.34
C THR A 11 -3.33 -4.25 -8.04
N THR A 12 -3.79 -4.50 -6.81
CA THR A 12 -5.17 -4.21 -6.37
C THR A 12 -5.48 -2.72 -6.50
N ARG A 13 -4.55 -1.87 -6.07
CA ARG A 13 -4.73 -0.42 -6.13
C ARG A 13 -4.75 0.11 -7.56
N GLU A 14 -3.98 -0.48 -8.46
CA GLU A 14 -3.97 -0.12 -9.89
C GLU A 14 -5.38 -0.22 -10.48
N TRP A 15 -6.02 -1.38 -10.27
CA TRP A 15 -7.39 -1.62 -10.71
C TRP A 15 -8.39 -0.66 -10.07
N ILE A 16 -8.27 -0.38 -8.77
CA ILE A 16 -9.13 0.59 -8.08
C ILE A 16 -8.98 1.99 -8.68
N LEU A 17 -7.75 2.45 -8.89
CA LEU A 17 -7.47 3.79 -9.43
C LEU A 17 -8.01 3.96 -10.84
N ARG A 18 -7.91 2.94 -11.70
CA ARG A 18 -8.45 2.99 -13.07
C ARG A 18 -9.98 3.02 -13.14
N ASN A 19 -10.66 2.52 -12.11
CA ASN A 19 -12.11 2.34 -12.12
C ASN A 19 -12.84 3.26 -11.13
N SER A 20 -12.14 4.08 -10.37
CA SER A 20 -12.73 4.99 -9.40
C SER A 20 -13.02 6.37 -10.02
N PRO A 21 -14.28 6.83 -10.05
CA PRO A 21 -14.62 8.20 -10.44
C PRO A 21 -14.41 9.21 -9.30
N VAL A 22 -13.94 8.78 -8.13
CA VAL A 22 -13.73 9.61 -6.94
C VAL A 22 -12.28 9.53 -6.45
N PRO A 23 -11.81 10.53 -5.69
CA PRO A 23 -10.48 10.49 -5.09
C PRO A 23 -10.29 9.27 -4.17
N ILE A 24 -9.14 8.61 -4.30
CA ILE A 24 -8.73 7.49 -3.45
C ILE A 24 -7.46 7.88 -2.68
N GLY A 25 -7.57 7.92 -1.36
CA GLY A 25 -6.42 8.03 -0.44
C GLY A 25 -5.92 6.66 0.01
N THR A 26 -4.69 6.61 0.52
CA THR A 26 -4.00 5.40 1.02
C THR A 26 -3.25 5.70 2.31
N VAL A 27 -2.85 4.66 3.05
CA VAL A 27 -1.85 4.78 4.12
C VAL A 27 -0.54 4.12 3.64
N PRO A 28 0.48 4.91 3.22
CA PRO A 28 1.71 4.36 2.62
C PRO A 28 2.46 3.39 3.53
N MET A 29 2.33 3.54 4.85
CA MET A 29 2.97 2.67 5.82
C MET A 29 2.57 1.21 5.70
N TYR A 30 1.34 0.89 5.29
CA TYR A 30 0.92 -0.50 5.15
C TYR A 30 1.63 -1.21 3.99
N GLN A 31 1.93 -0.47 2.93
CA GLN A 31 2.74 -1.00 1.83
C GLN A 31 4.23 -1.03 2.17
N ALA A 32 4.74 -0.03 2.89
CA ALA A 32 6.13 -0.03 3.36
C ALA A 32 6.40 -1.19 4.33
N LEU A 33 5.44 -1.50 5.20
CA LEU A 33 5.52 -2.62 6.14
C LEU A 33 5.51 -3.97 5.42
N GLU A 34 4.72 -4.12 4.36
CA GLU A 34 4.72 -5.34 3.55
C GLU A 34 6.07 -5.56 2.83
N LYS A 35 6.68 -4.49 2.30
CA LYS A 35 8.02 -4.56 1.69
C LYS A 35 9.12 -5.05 2.64
N VAL A 36 8.89 -4.98 3.96
CA VAL A 36 9.83 -5.47 4.98
C VAL A 36 9.34 -6.73 5.69
N GLU A 37 8.43 -7.47 5.06
CA GLU A 37 7.88 -8.74 5.59
C GLU A 37 7.27 -8.57 6.99
N ASP A 38 6.55 -7.46 7.20
CA ASP A 38 5.91 -7.08 8.45
C ASP A 38 6.85 -6.84 9.65
N ASP A 39 8.17 -6.78 9.43
CA ASP A 39 9.14 -6.42 10.45
C ASP A 39 9.35 -4.90 10.50
N ALA A 40 8.62 -4.24 11.40
CA ALA A 40 8.70 -2.79 11.58
C ALA A 40 10.11 -2.27 11.94
N SER A 41 11.01 -3.11 12.46
CA SER A 41 12.39 -2.70 12.78
C SER A 41 13.26 -2.49 11.54
N LYS A 42 12.86 -3.06 10.40
CA LYS A 42 13.55 -2.93 9.11
C LYS A 42 13.10 -1.71 8.30
N LEU A 43 12.14 -0.92 8.80
CA LEU A 43 11.68 0.29 8.12
C LEU A 43 12.79 1.36 8.15
N SER A 44 13.11 1.90 6.98
CA SER A 44 14.01 3.05 6.83
C SER A 44 13.38 4.12 5.92
N TRP A 45 14.00 5.30 5.85
CA TRP A 45 13.50 6.40 5.02
C TRP A 45 13.66 6.13 3.53
N GLU A 46 14.65 5.31 3.14
CA GLU A 46 15.00 4.99 1.76
C GLU A 46 14.06 3.97 1.09
N LEU A 47 13.07 3.44 1.83
CA LEU A 47 12.22 2.31 1.47
C LEU A 47 11.03 2.66 0.55
#